data_AF-A0A653XS90-F1
#
_entry.id   AF-A0A653XS90-F1
#
_cell.length_a   1.000
_cell.length_b   1.000
_cell.length_c   1.000
_cell.angle_alpha   90.00
_cell.angle_beta   90.00
_cell.angle_gamma   90.00
#
_symmetry.space_group_name_H-M   'P 1'
#
loop_
_entity.id
_entity.type
_entity.pdbx_description
1 polymer ?
#
loop_
_entity_poly.entity_id
_entity_poly.type
_entity_poly.pdbx_seq_one_letter_code
_entity_poly.pdbx_strand_id
1 'polypeptide(L)'
;MQINGNDSDANLKAHLKALHRQLQETNDVDPELETLLRQLDGDIDRALARREENQLDENTYGLSSRTQELAARFNVNHPTVSAGLRQLGNMLSSMGI
;
A
#
# COMPACT_ATOMS: atom_id res chain seq x y z
N MET A 1 -9.99 7.72 -25.66
CA MET A 1 -9.54 6.39 -25.20
C MET A 1 -8.68 6.62 -23.95
N GLN A 2 -9.29 6.55 -22.77
CA GLN A 2 -8.60 6.58 -21.47
C GLN A 2 -9.24 5.49 -20.62
N ILE A 3 -8.57 4.33 -20.54
CA ILE A 3 -8.95 3.19 -19.72
C ILE A 3 -7.81 2.71 -18.80
N ASN A 4 -6.74 3.51 -18.64
CA ASN A 4 -5.52 3.05 -17.95
C ASN A 4 -5.54 3.21 -16.41
N GLY A 5 -6.56 3.85 -15.82
CA GLY A 5 -6.67 4.01 -14.37
C GLY A 5 -7.05 2.70 -13.67
N ASN A 6 -8.22 2.17 -14.03
CA ASN A 6 -8.86 1.04 -13.34
C ASN A 6 -7.99 -0.23 -13.27
N ASP A 7 -7.23 -0.57 -14.30
CA ASP A 7 -6.34 -1.74 -14.29
C ASP A 7 -5.21 -1.59 -13.26
N SER A 8 -4.68 -0.38 -13.10
CA SER A 8 -3.62 -0.08 -12.13
C SER A 8 -4.17 -0.15 -10.70
N ASP A 9 -5.36 0.41 -10.47
CA ASP A 9 -6.04 0.38 -9.18
C ASP A 9 -6.40 -1.06 -8.77
N ALA A 10 -6.90 -1.87 -9.71
CA ALA A 10 -7.20 -3.28 -9.48
C ALA A 10 -5.93 -4.09 -9.17
N ASN A 11 -4.84 -3.83 -9.89
CA ASN A 11 -3.55 -4.48 -9.64
C ASN A 11 -2.98 -4.13 -8.25
N LEU A 12 -3.11 -2.87 -7.83
CA LEU A 12 -2.71 -2.41 -6.50
C LEU A 12 -3.55 -3.07 -5.41
N LYS A 13 -4.88 -3.09 -5.55
CA LYS A 13 -5.79 -3.77 -4.61
C LYS A 13 -5.46 -5.27 -4.51
N ALA A 14 -5.10 -5.91 -5.62
CA ALA A 14 -4.67 -7.31 -5.62
C ALA A 14 -3.35 -7.53 -4.86
N HIS A 15 -2.35 -6.68 -5.07
CA HIS A 15 -1.09 -6.74 -4.33
C HIS A 15 -1.27 -6.45 -2.83
N LEU A 16 -2.11 -5.47 -2.49
CA LEU A 16 -2.41 -5.12 -1.11
C LEU A 16 -3.08 -6.31 -0.39
N LYS A 17 -4.05 -6.96 -1.04
CA LYS A 17 -4.70 -8.16 -0.50
C LYS A 17 -3.74 -9.34 -0.35
N ALA A 18 -2.82 -9.53 -1.30
CA ALA A 18 -1.78 -10.56 -1.20
C ALA A 18 -0.84 -10.30 -0.02
N LEU A 19 -0.41 -9.05 0.16
CA LEU A 19 0.43 -8.64 1.28
C LEU A 19 -0.28 -8.84 2.63
N HIS A 20 -1.55 -8.42 2.72
CA HIS A 20 -2.36 -8.60 3.93
C HIS A 20 -2.48 -10.08 4.30
N ARG A 21 -2.70 -10.94 3.31
CA ARG A 21 -2.75 -12.39 3.53
C ARG A 21 -1.40 -12.94 4.02
N GLN A 22 -0.29 -12.53 3.41
CA GLN A 22 1.04 -12.94 3.86
C GLN A 22 1.33 -12.51 5.30
N LEU A 23 0.84 -11.34 5.71
CA LEU A 23 0.95 -10.86 7.09
C LEU A 23 0.13 -11.71 8.06
N GLN A 24 -1.10 -12.06 7.70
CA GLN A 24 -1.92 -12.96 8.53
C GLN A 24 -1.31 -14.37 8.64
N GLU A 25 -0.63 -14.83 7.60
CA GLU A 25 0.11 -16.10 7.63
C GLU A 25 1.39 -16.00 8.48
N THR A 26 1.99 -14.80 8.55
CA THR A 26 3.16 -14.51 9.37
C THR A 26 2.72 -14.28 10.82
N ASN A 27 2.73 -15.34 11.65
CA ASN A 27 2.31 -15.30 13.07
C ASN A 27 3.19 -14.42 13.98
N ASP A 28 4.20 -13.75 13.44
CA ASP A 28 5.23 -13.03 14.20
C ASP A 28 5.29 -11.55 13.84
N VAL A 29 4.23 -10.98 13.26
CA VAL A 29 4.19 -9.54 12.99
C VAL A 29 4.00 -8.78 14.30
N ASP A 30 4.89 -7.83 14.57
CA ASP A 30 4.80 -6.95 15.74
C ASP A 30 3.45 -6.20 15.75
N PRO A 31 2.76 -6.08 16.90
CA PRO A 31 1.44 -5.44 16.99
C PRO A 31 1.44 -3.96 16.58
N GLU A 32 2.57 -3.24 16.76
CA GLU A 32 2.72 -1.86 16.27
C GLU A 32 2.74 -1.85 14.75
N LEU A 33 3.54 -2.75 14.15
CA LEU A 33 3.67 -2.88 12.71
C LEU A 33 2.35 -3.33 12.05
N GLU A 34 1.61 -4.24 12.67
CA GLU A 34 0.27 -4.64 12.21
C GLU A 34 -0.69 -3.43 12.21
N THR A 35 -0.65 -2.62 13.26
CA THR A 35 -1.50 -1.42 13.37
C THR A 35 -1.17 -0.42 12.27
N LEU A 36 0.12 -0.13 12.06
CA LEU A 36 0.58 0.77 11.01
C LEU A 36 0.19 0.28 9.61
N LEU A 37 0.26 -1.03 9.38
CA LEU A 37 -0.10 -1.60 8.11
C LEU A 37 -1.61 -1.58 7.85
N ARG A 38 -2.43 -1.83 8.88
CA ARG A 38 -3.89 -1.63 8.77
C ARG A 38 -4.26 -0.17 8.49
N GLN A 39 -3.54 0.78 9.09
CA GLN A 39 -3.72 2.19 8.78
C GLN A 39 -3.36 2.50 7.32
N LEU A 40 -2.22 1.99 6.85
CA LEU A 40 -1.79 2.15 5.47
C LEU A 40 -2.82 1.56 4.48
N ASP A 41 -3.32 0.37 4.76
CA ASP A 41 -4.34 -0.31 3.95
C ASP A 41 -5.60 0.57 3.78
N GLY A 42 -6.09 1.15 4.89
CA GLY A 42 -7.22 2.07 4.86
C GLY A 42 -6.92 3.40 4.17
N ASP A 43 -5.71 3.94 4.30
CA ASP A 43 -5.29 5.15 3.59
C ASP A 43 -5.23 4.90 2.07
N ILE A 44 -4.71 3.74 1.64
CA ILE A 44 -4.65 3.33 0.22
C ILE A 44 -6.07 3.17 -0.34
N ASP A 45 -6.98 2.47 0.37
CA ASP A 45 -8.35 2.29 -0.10
C ASP A 45 -9.08 3.62 -0.28
N ARG A 46 -8.90 4.54 0.68
CA ARG A 46 -9.42 5.91 0.57
C ARG A 46 -8.83 6.67 -0.60
N ALA A 47 -7.51 6.59 -0.80
CA ALA A 47 -6.84 7.22 -1.94
C ALA A 47 -7.37 6.72 -3.28
N LEU A 48 -7.61 5.41 -3.40
CA LEU A 48 -8.18 4.82 -4.60
C LEU A 48 -9.62 5.28 -4.82
N ALA A 49 -10.46 5.27 -3.78
CA ALA A 49 -11.82 5.78 -3.87
C ALA A 49 -11.86 7.27 -4.28
N ARG A 50 -11.01 8.10 -3.68
CA ARG A 50 -10.84 9.52 -4.03
C ARG A 50 -10.37 9.71 -5.47
N ARG A 51 -9.45 8.86 -5.94
CA ARG A 51 -8.97 8.87 -7.33
C ARG A 51 -10.08 8.53 -8.31
N GLU A 52 -10.89 7.50 -8.02
CA GLU A 52 -12.06 7.12 -8.81
C GLU A 52 -13.04 8.31 -8.94
N GLU A 53 -13.20 9.08 -7.86
CA GLU A 53 -14.02 10.30 -7.84
C GLU A 53 -13.30 11.57 -8.38
N ASN A 54 -12.07 11.47 -8.88
CA ASN A 54 -11.22 12.60 -9.30
C ASN A 54 -11.00 13.68 -8.20
N GLN A 55 -11.04 13.29 -6.93
CA GLN A 55 -10.84 14.14 -5.74
C GLN A 55 -9.52 13.81 -5.04
N LEU A 56 -8.40 13.81 -5.76
CA LEU A 56 -7.09 13.59 -5.16
C LEU A 56 -6.66 14.81 -4.34
N ASP A 57 -6.59 14.65 -3.01
CA ASP A 57 -6.13 15.68 -2.08
C ASP A 57 -4.65 15.50 -1.70
N GLU A 58 -4.04 16.51 -1.05
CA GLU A 58 -2.68 16.50 -0.49
C GLU A 58 -2.37 15.27 0.39
N ASN A 59 -3.37 14.73 1.09
CA ASN A 59 -3.25 13.51 1.91
C ASN A 59 -2.95 12.26 1.08
N THR A 60 -3.24 12.30 -0.21
CA THR A 60 -3.08 11.17 -1.14
C THR A 60 -1.62 11.04 -1.56
N TYR A 61 -0.90 12.15 -1.81
CA TYR A 61 0.46 12.17 -2.36
C TYR A 61 1.58 11.68 -1.42
N GLY A 62 1.28 11.42 -0.14
CA GLY A 62 2.25 10.97 0.86
C GLY A 62 2.25 9.46 1.10
N LEU A 63 1.40 8.72 0.39
CA LEU A 63 1.15 7.31 0.65
C LEU A 63 2.30 6.42 0.18
N SER A 64 2.89 6.74 -0.96
CA SER A 64 4.10 6.05 -1.43
C SER A 64 5.26 6.19 -0.45
N SER A 65 5.51 7.38 0.08
CA SER A 65 6.56 7.62 1.08
C SER A 65 6.31 6.86 2.37
N ARG A 66 5.08 6.90 2.91
CA ARG A 66 4.70 6.13 4.12
C ARG A 66 4.91 4.63 3.91
N THR A 67 4.51 4.11 2.76
CA THR A 67 4.67 2.69 2.41
C THR A 67 6.14 2.30 2.36
N GLN A 68 7.00 3.13 1.75
CA GLN A 68 8.44 2.88 1.69
C GLN A 68 9.10 2.91 3.08
N GLU A 69 8.67 3.84 3.94
CA GLU A 69 9.15 3.93 5.31
C GLU A 69 8.77 2.66 6.10
N LEU A 70 7.51 2.21 6.00
CA LEU A 70 7.07 0.95 6.60
C LEU A 70 7.88 -0.22 6.07
N ALA A 71 8.11 -0.29 4.76
CA ALA A 71 8.93 -1.35 4.18
C ALA A 71 10.34 -1.42 4.81
N ALA A 72 10.97 -0.27 5.06
CA ALA A 72 12.27 -0.22 5.72
C ALA A 72 12.21 -0.77 7.16
N ARG A 73 11.14 -0.47 7.90
CA ARG A 73 10.93 -1.01 9.26
C ARG A 73 10.72 -2.52 9.25
N PHE A 74 9.88 -3.02 8.34
CA PHE A 74 9.64 -4.46 8.17
C PHE A 74 10.86 -5.21 7.64
N ASN A 75 11.83 -4.54 6.99
CA ASN A 75 12.99 -5.21 6.40
C ASN A 75 13.88 -5.94 7.42
N VAL A 76 13.84 -5.51 8.68
CA VAL A 76 14.66 -6.09 9.76
C VAL A 76 14.11 -7.45 10.20
N ASN A 77 12.78 -7.55 10.43
CA ASN A 77 12.14 -8.74 10.98
C ASN A 77 11.37 -9.57 9.92
N HIS A 78 10.88 -8.93 8.86
CA HIS A 78 10.02 -9.52 7.83
C HIS A 78 10.44 -9.07 6.41
N PRO A 79 11.57 -9.57 5.89
CA PRO A 79 12.08 -9.18 4.57
C PRO A 79 11.08 -9.46 3.43
N THR A 80 10.27 -10.50 3.55
CA THR A 80 9.22 -10.85 2.57
C THR A 80 8.11 -9.79 2.51
N VAL A 81 7.66 -9.31 3.68
CA VAL A 81 6.64 -8.25 3.78
C VAL A 81 7.22 -6.93 3.28
N SER A 82 8.45 -6.61 3.65
CA SER A 82 9.19 -5.44 3.16
C SER A 82 9.24 -5.40 1.63
N ALA A 83 9.54 -6.53 0.97
CA ALA A 83 9.55 -6.60 -0.48
C ALA A 83 8.18 -6.25 -1.09
N GLY A 84 7.09 -6.80 -0.54
CA GLY A 84 5.73 -6.48 -0.98
C GLY A 84 5.36 -5.01 -0.75
N LEU A 85 5.67 -4.45 0.42
CA LEU A 85 5.46 -3.02 0.72
C LEU A 85 6.26 -2.12 -0.24
N ARG A 86 7.53 -2.43 -0.52
CA ARG A 86 8.30 -1.66 -1.51
C ARG A 86 7.63 -1.68 -2.88
N GLN A 87 7.12 -2.82 -3.33
CA GLN A 87 6.40 -2.87 -4.60
C GLN A 87 5.14 -2.01 -4.57
N LEU A 88 4.35 -2.07 -3.50
CA LEU A 88 3.18 -1.19 -3.32
C LEU A 88 3.56 0.29 -3.36
N GLY A 89 4.61 0.69 -2.65
CA GLY A 89 5.08 2.08 -2.64
C GLY A 89 5.52 2.57 -4.02
N ASN A 90 6.14 1.70 -4.83
CA ASN A 90 6.48 2.02 -6.23
C ASN A 90 5.23 2.15 -7.11
N MET A 91 4.22 1.29 -6.92
CA MET A 91 2.96 1.39 -7.65
C MET A 91 2.21 2.69 -7.31
N LEU A 92 2.10 3.02 -6.02
CA LEU A 92 1.52 4.28 -5.55
C LEU A 92 2.25 5.49 -6.16
N SER A 93 3.59 5.49 -6.09
CA SER A 93 4.41 6.56 -6.66
C SER A 93 4.21 6.68 -8.18
N SER A 94 4.11 5.56 -8.90
CA SER A 94 3.81 5.56 -10.34
C SER A 94 2.42 6.11 -10.66
N MET A 95 1.47 6.06 -9.72
CA MET A 95 0.14 6.63 -9.87
C MET A 95 0.07 8.11 -9.45
N GLY A 96 1.14 8.66 -8.89
CA GLY A 96 1.19 10.01 -8.32
C GLY A 96 0.55 10.11 -6.94
N ILE A 97 0.59 9.02 -6.18
CA ILE A 97 0.01 8.82 -4.83
C ILE A 97 1.13 8.49 -3.85
#